data_AF-A0A2H0WC48-F1
#
_entry.id   AF-A0A2H0WC48-F1
#
_cell.length_a   1.000
_cell.length_b   1.000
_cell.length_c   1.000
_cell.angle_alpha   90.00
_cell.angle_beta   90.00
_cell.angle_gamma   90.00
#
_symmetry.space_group_name_H-M   'P 1'
#
loop_
_entity.id
_entity.type
_entity.pdbx_description
1 polymer ?
#
loop_
_entity_poly.entity_id
_entity_poly.type
_entity_poly.pdbx_seq_one_letter_code
_entity_poly.pdbx_strand_id
1 'polypeptide(L)'
;MNQKIKPQIFPRLLQKGDLMKISRMMLGLTLSTSMIACSGAAPSMGSSANQETRRYQDDRTKLENKFVGVVGTYDGSMKIYQRVKDGSDTSQYDVVDIPLQIGIYTEEVSTGKDSQGEAKVLPTLKMRYRQMDTVRSDIILDVRYVEETGEIHASSAVSGNGGAGGNSNTSTSGTTINAVLSGANLTGEVIRAAGKLGTFSLNLSSREVISSSSEADRDFFDRTLNLYKNISGVYTGTVTPPEGSTAKPFPIKIVLSAVQISEDGNLRAALKANYTRPDFIADPTISERFMDVYYRLDTTPAQLIMSSKGGTPQIPDAYFMTITGELDETNHRYEGDLVDRRGFVGHVVLTREKKTAVQ
;
A
#
# COMPACT_ATOMS: atom_id res chain seq x y z
N MET A 1 -46.72 -1.86 47.89
CA MET A 1 -45.99 -3.09 47.53
C MET A 1 -44.75 -2.68 46.73
N ASN A 2 -43.61 -2.61 47.41
CA ASN A 2 -42.32 -2.17 46.86
C ASN A 2 -41.49 -3.42 46.52
N GLN A 3 -41.15 -3.63 45.25
CA GLN A 3 -40.10 -4.58 44.88
C GLN A 3 -38.84 -3.81 44.46
N LYS A 4 -37.90 -3.75 45.42
CA LYS A 4 -36.51 -3.36 45.23
C LYS A 4 -35.79 -4.42 44.38
N ILE A 5 -35.32 -4.05 43.20
CA ILE A 5 -34.35 -4.85 42.45
C ILE A 5 -32.95 -4.33 42.82
N LYS A 6 -32.15 -5.19 43.46
CA LYS A 6 -30.75 -4.95 43.81
C LYS A 6 -29.85 -5.12 42.57
N PRO A 7 -28.78 -4.34 42.40
CA PRO A 7 -27.79 -4.55 41.35
C PRO A 7 -26.86 -5.71 41.73
N GLN A 8 -26.66 -6.66 40.81
CA GLN A 8 -25.62 -7.68 40.96
C GLN A 8 -24.26 -7.10 40.56
N ILE A 9 -23.41 -6.97 41.57
CA ILE A 9 -21.98 -6.71 41.49
C ILE A 9 -21.29 -8.06 41.28
N PHE A 10 -20.54 -8.23 40.20
CA PHE A 10 -19.53 -9.28 40.10
C PHE A 10 -18.12 -8.68 40.14
N PRO A 11 -17.18 -9.28 40.90
CA PRO A 11 -15.90 -8.67 41.22
C PRO A 11 -14.84 -8.93 40.15
N ARG A 12 -13.93 -7.94 40.03
CA ARG A 12 -12.60 -8.07 39.46
C ARG A 12 -11.86 -9.24 40.11
N LEU A 13 -11.43 -10.22 39.32
CA LEU A 13 -10.32 -11.12 39.64
C LEU A 13 -9.11 -10.70 38.80
N LEU A 14 -8.28 -9.85 39.41
CA LEU A 14 -6.88 -9.69 39.03
C LEU A 14 -6.11 -10.80 39.75
N GLN A 15 -5.56 -11.75 39.00
CA GLN A 15 -4.52 -12.63 39.52
C GLN A 15 -3.25 -12.42 38.69
N LYS A 16 -2.24 -11.91 39.39
CA LYS A 16 -0.82 -11.86 39.01
C LYS A 16 -0.26 -13.28 38.91
N GLY A 17 0.65 -13.45 37.96
CA GLY A 17 1.70 -14.47 38.01
C GLY A 17 1.42 -15.68 37.12
N ASP A 18 2.01 -15.70 35.93
CA ASP A 18 3.25 -16.47 35.81
C ASP A 18 4.08 -16.12 34.59
N LEU A 19 5.38 -16.02 34.87
CA LEU A 19 6.50 -16.06 33.96
C LEU A 19 6.46 -17.30 33.06
N MET A 20 6.47 -17.12 31.74
CA MET A 20 7.15 -18.02 30.79
C MET A 20 7.62 -17.15 29.61
N LYS A 21 8.89 -16.70 29.60
CA LYS A 21 10.05 -17.41 29.03
C LYS A 21 9.75 -18.12 27.70
N ILE A 22 10.35 -17.54 26.66
CA ILE A 22 10.97 -18.21 25.51
C ILE A 22 10.00 -18.86 24.52
N SER A 23 9.73 -18.14 23.42
CA SER A 23 9.92 -18.73 22.09
C SER A 23 10.23 -17.62 21.09
N ARG A 24 11.54 -17.35 20.93
CA ARG A 24 12.05 -16.73 19.71
C ARG A 24 11.86 -17.78 18.61
N MET A 25 10.83 -17.62 17.79
CA MET A 25 10.74 -18.36 16.55
C MET A 25 11.75 -17.72 15.59
N MET A 26 13.01 -18.16 15.70
CA MET A 26 13.94 -18.11 14.58
C MET A 26 13.27 -18.87 13.44
N LEU A 27 12.75 -18.15 12.46
CA LEU A 27 12.52 -18.75 11.15
C LEU A 27 13.91 -18.88 10.53
N GLY A 28 14.54 -20.01 10.82
CA GLY A 28 15.80 -20.39 10.23
C GLY A 28 15.64 -20.38 8.71
N LEU A 29 16.50 -19.61 8.06
CA LEU A 29 16.85 -19.79 6.66
C LEU A 29 17.27 -21.26 6.50
N THR A 30 16.35 -22.13 6.08
CA THR A 30 16.69 -23.49 5.67
C THR A 30 17.46 -23.37 4.36
N LEU A 31 18.78 -23.24 4.46
CA LEU A 31 19.70 -23.65 3.39
C LEU A 31 19.48 -25.15 3.20
N SER A 32 18.62 -25.51 2.26
CA SER A 32 18.40 -26.88 1.80
C SER A 32 19.68 -27.38 1.13
N THR A 33 20.63 -27.86 1.94
CA THR A 33 21.83 -28.53 1.46
C THR A 33 21.44 -29.96 1.12
N SER A 34 20.88 -30.17 -0.07
CA SER A 34 20.62 -31.49 -0.60
C SER A 34 21.95 -32.16 -0.94
N MET A 35 22.49 -32.94 0.00
CA MET A 35 23.53 -33.93 -0.29
C MET A 35 22.93 -35.03 -1.17
N ILE A 36 23.12 -34.92 -2.48
CA ILE A 36 22.85 -36.01 -3.42
C ILE A 36 23.99 -37.03 -3.25
N ALA A 37 23.68 -38.14 -2.58
CA ALA A 37 24.53 -39.32 -2.54
C ALA A 37 24.53 -39.99 -3.92
N CYS A 38 25.67 -39.92 -4.62
CA CYS A 38 25.90 -40.70 -5.83
C CYS A 38 26.33 -42.12 -5.46
N SER A 39 25.48 -43.12 -5.75
CA SER A 39 25.88 -44.52 -5.80
C SER A 39 25.69 -45.08 -7.22
N GLY A 40 26.81 -45.40 -7.87
CA GLY A 40 26.93 -46.62 -8.68
C GLY A 40 26.63 -46.58 -10.19
N ALA A 41 27.72 -46.64 -10.96
CA ALA A 41 27.92 -47.32 -12.26
C ALA A 41 27.49 -46.64 -13.57
N ALA A 42 28.51 -46.45 -14.43
CA ALA A 42 28.50 -45.84 -15.75
C ALA A 42 27.95 -46.76 -16.86
N PRO A 43 27.65 -46.20 -18.05
CA PRO A 43 28.71 -46.22 -19.05
C PRO A 43 29.05 -44.83 -19.63
N SER A 44 30.20 -44.79 -20.26
CA SER A 44 30.92 -43.66 -20.84
C SER A 44 30.11 -42.74 -21.76
N MET A 45 29.72 -41.58 -21.23
CA MET A 45 29.57 -40.31 -21.97
C MET A 45 30.14 -39.19 -21.07
N GLY A 46 31.37 -39.37 -20.60
CA GLY A 46 31.98 -38.56 -19.55
C GLY A 46 32.89 -37.48 -20.10
N SER A 47 32.37 -36.25 -20.23
CA SER A 47 33.13 -35.02 -19.96
C SER A 47 32.27 -33.77 -20.07
N SER A 48 31.37 -33.68 -21.06
CA SER A 48 30.61 -32.44 -21.33
C SER A 48 29.46 -32.19 -20.34
N ALA A 49 28.61 -33.19 -20.05
CA ALA A 49 27.46 -33.01 -19.15
C ALA A 49 27.89 -32.65 -17.71
N ASN A 50 28.93 -33.31 -17.19
CA ASN A 50 29.50 -32.98 -15.87
C ASN A 50 30.17 -31.60 -15.83
N GLN A 51 30.63 -31.09 -16.97
CA GLN A 51 31.26 -29.77 -17.05
C GLN A 51 30.22 -28.65 -17.12
N GLU A 52 29.09 -28.85 -17.82
CA GLU A 52 27.99 -27.88 -17.85
C GLU A 52 27.33 -27.69 -16.48
N THR A 53 27.06 -28.76 -15.76
CA THR A 53 26.46 -28.68 -14.41
C THR A 53 27.38 -27.94 -13.44
N ARG A 54 28.69 -28.20 -13.49
CA ARG A 54 29.69 -27.50 -12.68
C ARG A 54 29.74 -26.01 -13.02
N ARG A 55 29.80 -25.65 -14.30
CA ARG A 55 29.79 -24.24 -14.74
C ARG A 55 28.56 -23.50 -14.25
N TYR A 56 27.39 -24.13 -14.34
CA TYR A 56 26.14 -23.54 -13.84
C TYR A 56 26.16 -23.33 -12.32
N GLN A 57 26.66 -24.29 -11.53
CA GLN A 57 26.83 -24.13 -10.08
C GLN A 57 27.83 -23.03 -9.73
N ASP A 58 28.95 -22.95 -10.45
CA ASP A 58 29.96 -21.91 -10.28
C ASP A 58 29.38 -20.52 -10.60
N ASP A 59 28.65 -20.39 -11.70
CA ASP A 59 28.03 -19.14 -12.12
C ASP A 59 26.94 -18.69 -11.13
N ARG A 60 26.13 -19.63 -10.64
CA ARG A 60 25.16 -19.37 -9.58
C ARG A 60 25.85 -18.84 -8.31
N THR A 61 26.89 -19.53 -7.85
CA THR A 61 27.63 -19.14 -6.63
C THR A 61 28.29 -17.77 -6.79
N LYS A 62 28.84 -17.47 -7.97
CA LYS A 62 29.39 -16.15 -8.28
C LYS A 62 28.33 -15.05 -8.23
N LEU A 63 27.15 -15.29 -8.79
CA LEU A 63 26.04 -14.33 -8.75
C LEU A 63 25.52 -14.12 -7.34
N GLU A 64 25.35 -15.20 -6.56
CA GLU A 64 24.95 -15.10 -5.14
C GLU A 64 25.95 -14.24 -4.36
N ASN A 65 27.25 -14.54 -4.46
CA ASN A 65 28.30 -13.76 -3.80
C ASN A 65 28.32 -12.30 -4.25
N LYS A 66 28.15 -12.04 -5.55
CA LYS A 66 28.07 -10.68 -6.12
C LYS A 66 26.90 -9.90 -5.53
N PHE A 67 25.77 -10.55 -5.25
CA PHE A 67 24.53 -9.89 -4.83
C PHE A 67 24.40 -9.71 -3.31
N VAL A 68 25.10 -10.51 -2.49
CA VAL A 68 25.05 -10.41 -1.02
C VAL A 68 25.34 -9.00 -0.50
N GLY A 69 26.26 -8.26 -1.15
CA GLY A 69 26.62 -6.91 -0.72
C GLY A 69 25.50 -5.87 -0.89
N VAL A 70 24.65 -6.03 -1.91
CA VAL A 70 23.62 -5.06 -2.30
C VAL A 70 22.23 -5.42 -1.75
N VAL A 71 21.96 -6.69 -1.48
CA VAL A 71 20.67 -7.15 -0.93
C VAL A 71 20.41 -6.56 0.45
N GLY A 72 19.20 -6.03 0.62
CA GLY A 72 18.75 -5.38 1.86
C GLY A 72 17.62 -4.38 1.65
N THR A 73 17.13 -3.84 2.75
CA THR A 73 16.14 -2.76 2.81
C THR A 73 16.85 -1.45 3.14
N TYR A 74 16.55 -0.42 2.38
CA TYR A 74 17.12 0.93 2.47
C TYR A 74 16.00 1.93 2.74
N ASP A 75 16.16 2.74 3.77
CA ASP A 75 15.17 3.74 4.19
C ASP A 75 15.77 5.16 4.19
N GLY A 76 14.94 6.16 3.91
CA GLY A 76 15.32 7.56 3.92
C GLY A 76 14.23 8.43 3.30
N SER A 77 14.64 9.48 2.60
CA SER A 77 13.72 10.37 1.88
C SER A 77 14.15 10.62 0.45
N MET A 78 13.16 10.95 -0.38
CA MET A 78 13.33 11.45 -1.73
C MET A 78 12.88 12.91 -1.77
N LYS A 79 13.72 13.76 -2.34
CA LYS A 79 13.40 15.16 -2.61
C LYS A 79 12.72 15.28 -3.96
N ILE A 80 11.47 15.77 -3.96
CA ILE A 80 10.74 16.13 -5.17
C ILE A 80 10.68 17.66 -5.28
N TYR A 81 10.95 18.17 -6.48
CA TYR A 81 10.77 19.59 -6.80
C TYR A 81 9.38 19.78 -7.39
N GLN A 82 8.46 20.37 -6.62
CA GLN A 82 7.10 20.65 -7.07
C GLN A 82 6.97 22.13 -7.42
N ARG A 83 6.25 22.47 -8.49
CA ARG A 83 5.93 23.87 -8.80
C ARG A 83 4.96 24.43 -7.76
N VAL A 84 5.27 25.58 -7.20
CA VAL A 84 4.37 26.32 -6.31
C VAL A 84 3.13 26.73 -7.10
N LYS A 85 1.94 26.35 -6.63
CA LYS A 85 0.65 26.69 -7.29
C LYS A 85 0.13 28.08 -6.91
N ASP A 86 0.61 28.65 -5.80
CA ASP A 86 0.18 29.95 -5.29
C ASP A 86 1.27 31.01 -5.47
N GLY A 87 1.08 31.88 -6.45
CA GLY A 87 1.90 33.08 -6.63
C GLY A 87 2.26 33.34 -8.08
N SER A 88 2.21 34.61 -8.46
CA SER A 88 2.47 35.17 -9.80
C SER A 88 3.87 34.90 -10.40
N ASP A 89 4.66 34.01 -9.80
CA ASP A 89 6.02 33.70 -10.22
C ASP A 89 6.17 32.20 -10.50
N THR A 90 6.12 31.83 -11.78
CA THR A 90 6.23 30.45 -12.30
C THR A 90 7.62 29.81 -12.11
N SER A 91 8.52 30.51 -11.41
CA SER A 91 9.95 30.17 -11.28
C SER A 91 10.28 29.48 -9.96
N GLN A 92 9.35 29.43 -9.00
CA GLN A 92 9.60 28.87 -7.67
C GLN A 92 9.21 27.39 -7.59
N TYR A 93 10.12 26.57 -7.06
CA TYR A 93 9.89 25.15 -6.78
C TYR A 93 9.99 24.92 -5.27
N ASP A 94 8.97 24.28 -4.70
CA ASP A 94 9.04 23.75 -3.34
C ASP A 94 9.74 22.39 -3.34
N VAL A 95 10.63 22.19 -2.36
CA VAL A 95 11.25 20.90 -2.12
C VAL A 95 10.40 20.15 -1.10
N VAL A 96 9.77 19.08 -1.56
CA VAL A 96 8.99 18.18 -0.70
C VAL A 96 9.84 16.94 -0.42
N ASP A 97 10.09 16.67 0.86
CA ASP A 97 10.72 15.44 1.31
C ASP A 97 9.66 14.35 1.47
N ILE A 98 9.76 13.31 0.64
CA ILE A 98 8.88 12.15 0.66
C ILE A 98 9.63 10.97 1.29
N PRO A 99 9.14 10.35 2.38
CA PRO A 99 9.75 9.16 2.93
C PRO A 99 9.72 8.01 1.92
N LEU A 100 10.86 7.35 1.74
CA LEU A 100 11.08 6.34 0.71
C LEU A 100 11.73 5.09 1.31
N GLN A 101 11.25 3.93 0.87
CA GLN A 101 11.86 2.64 1.14
C GLN A 101 12.18 1.93 -0.18
N ILE A 102 13.39 1.37 -0.28
CA ILE A 102 13.83 0.51 -1.39
C ILE A 102 14.27 -0.85 -0.81
N GLY A 103 13.67 -1.94 -1.27
CA GLY A 103 14.14 -3.30 -0.97
C GLY A 103 14.81 -3.91 -2.19
N ILE A 104 16.06 -4.37 -2.07
CA ILE A 104 16.76 -5.09 -3.14
C ILE A 104 16.89 -6.55 -2.73
N TYR A 105 16.39 -7.48 -3.55
CA TYR A 105 16.38 -8.91 -3.27
C TYR A 105 16.71 -9.74 -4.50
N THR A 106 17.03 -11.01 -4.29
CA THR A 106 17.26 -11.98 -5.36
C THR A 106 16.02 -12.80 -5.64
N GLU A 107 15.70 -13.00 -6.92
CA GLU A 107 14.64 -13.91 -7.38
C GLU A 107 15.24 -14.92 -8.38
N GLU A 108 14.91 -16.20 -8.23
CA GLU A 108 15.33 -17.25 -9.15
C GLU A 108 14.50 -17.17 -10.44
N VAL A 109 15.17 -16.95 -11.57
CA VAL A 109 14.53 -16.87 -12.89
C VAL A 109 14.97 -18.06 -13.74
N SER A 110 14.00 -18.72 -14.38
CA SER A 110 14.29 -19.81 -15.32
C SER A 110 15.02 -19.28 -16.55
N THR A 111 16.17 -19.87 -16.82
CA THR A 111 17.07 -19.56 -17.95
C THR A 111 17.05 -20.65 -19.03
N GLY A 112 16.20 -21.67 -18.86
CA GLY A 112 16.03 -22.76 -19.81
C GLY A 112 16.00 -24.12 -19.11
N LYS A 113 16.34 -25.17 -19.87
CA LYS A 113 16.45 -26.53 -19.34
C LYS A 113 17.89 -27.03 -19.44
N ASP A 114 18.30 -27.88 -18.52
CA ASP A 114 19.57 -28.57 -18.60
C ASP A 114 19.51 -29.76 -19.58
N SER A 115 20.64 -30.44 -19.73
CA SER A 115 20.76 -31.63 -20.58
C SER A 115 19.86 -32.79 -20.15
N GLN A 116 19.31 -32.76 -18.93
CA GLN A 116 18.39 -33.74 -18.37
C GLN A 116 16.91 -33.29 -18.46
N GLY A 117 16.65 -32.09 -18.99
CA GLY A 117 15.31 -31.52 -19.12
C GLY A 117 14.80 -30.78 -17.87
N GLU A 118 15.62 -30.64 -16.84
CA GLU A 118 15.30 -29.93 -15.60
C GLU A 118 15.50 -28.42 -15.77
N ALA A 119 14.71 -27.61 -15.05
CA ALA A 119 14.79 -26.16 -15.16
C ALA A 119 16.13 -25.62 -14.61
N LYS A 120 16.86 -24.85 -15.43
CA LYS A 120 18.01 -24.06 -15.00
C LYS A 120 17.52 -22.72 -14.48
N VAL A 121 17.79 -22.41 -13.22
CA VAL A 121 17.39 -21.15 -12.56
C VAL A 121 18.61 -20.36 -12.09
N LEU A 122 18.69 -19.09 -12.46
CA LEU A 122 19.74 -18.20 -11.97
C LEU A 122 19.14 -17.09 -11.10
N PRO A 123 19.84 -16.70 -10.02
CA PRO A 123 19.41 -15.56 -9.23
C PRO A 123 19.54 -14.29 -10.07
N THR A 124 18.51 -13.47 -10.02
CA THR A 124 18.48 -12.12 -10.62
C THR A 124 18.11 -11.12 -9.54
N LEU A 125 18.58 -9.88 -9.68
CA LEU A 125 18.24 -8.83 -8.73
C LEU A 125 16.90 -8.19 -9.11
N LYS A 126 16.08 -7.96 -8.09
CA LYS A 126 14.84 -7.22 -8.13
C LYS A 126 14.89 -6.08 -7.14
N MET A 127 14.22 -4.99 -7.47
CA MET A 127 14.08 -3.82 -6.60
C MET A 127 12.61 -3.53 -6.38
N ARG A 128 12.22 -3.47 -5.12
CA ARG A 128 10.92 -3.00 -4.67
C ARG A 128 11.02 -1.55 -4.25
N TYR A 129 10.37 -0.68 -5.00
CA TYR A 129 10.29 0.75 -4.76
C TYR A 129 8.97 1.10 -4.05
N ARG A 130 9.06 1.82 -2.93
CA ARG A 130 7.91 2.16 -2.09
C ARG A 130 8.00 3.60 -1.57
N GLN A 131 6.98 4.40 -1.88
CA GLN A 131 6.74 5.70 -1.24
C GLN A 131 5.92 5.46 0.04
N MET A 132 6.39 6.00 1.16
CA MET A 132 5.82 5.70 2.49
C MET A 132 4.73 6.68 2.92
N ASP A 133 4.64 7.84 2.27
CA ASP A 133 3.62 8.87 2.48
C ASP A 133 2.30 8.58 1.75
N THR A 134 2.31 7.64 0.82
CA THR A 134 1.13 7.25 0.05
C THR A 134 0.84 5.77 0.23
N VAL A 135 -0.45 5.43 0.23
CA VAL A 135 -0.89 4.05 0.14
C VAL A 135 -1.03 3.70 -1.33
N ARG A 136 0.12 3.41 -1.96
CA ARG A 136 0.21 2.89 -3.32
C ARG A 136 0.85 1.51 -3.28
N SER A 137 0.48 0.68 -4.24
CA SER A 137 1.16 -0.60 -4.45
C SER A 137 2.64 -0.34 -4.75
N ASP A 138 3.48 -1.22 -4.24
CA ASP A 138 4.92 -1.14 -4.49
C ASP A 138 5.21 -1.39 -5.98
N ILE A 139 6.28 -0.78 -6.49
CA ILE A 139 6.74 -1.00 -7.87
C ILE A 139 7.90 -1.98 -7.83
N ILE A 140 7.77 -3.10 -8.55
CA ILE A 140 8.84 -4.07 -8.74
C ILE A 140 9.60 -3.77 -10.03
N LEU A 141 10.92 -3.70 -9.94
CA LEU A 141 11.83 -3.34 -11.01
C LEU A 141 12.89 -4.42 -11.20
N ASP A 142 13.28 -4.68 -12.44
CA ASP A 142 14.45 -5.50 -12.77
C ASP A 142 15.73 -4.71 -12.54
N VAL A 143 16.72 -5.29 -11.89
CA VAL A 143 17.94 -4.60 -11.48
C VAL A 143 19.17 -5.15 -12.19
N ARG A 144 19.97 -4.24 -12.72
CA ARG A 144 21.35 -4.48 -13.14
C ARG A 144 22.31 -3.82 -12.16
N TYR A 145 23.26 -4.59 -11.65
CA TYR A 145 24.28 -4.14 -10.70
C TYR A 145 25.70 -4.32 -11.27
N VAL A 146 26.49 -3.26 -11.22
CA VAL A 146 27.91 -3.22 -11.59
C VAL A 146 28.72 -3.13 -10.29
N GLU A 147 29.47 -4.19 -9.98
CA GLU A 147 30.14 -4.34 -8.69
C GLU A 147 31.33 -3.38 -8.55
N GLU A 148 32.00 -3.10 -9.66
CA GLU A 148 33.20 -2.27 -9.71
C GLU A 148 32.90 -0.79 -9.41
N THR A 149 31.73 -0.30 -9.84
CA THR A 149 31.31 1.10 -9.69
C THR A 149 30.25 1.29 -8.61
N GLY A 150 29.61 0.22 -8.15
CA GLY A 150 28.46 0.29 -7.27
C GLY A 150 27.18 0.76 -7.97
N GLU A 151 27.19 0.90 -9.30
CA GLU A 151 26.06 1.40 -10.07
C GLU A 151 24.91 0.39 -10.14
N ILE A 152 23.70 0.90 -9.94
CA ILE A 152 22.45 0.17 -9.95
C ILE A 152 21.53 0.85 -10.94
N HIS A 153 21.10 0.09 -11.94
CA HIS A 153 20.06 0.49 -12.88
C HIS A 153 18.86 -0.42 -12.69
N ALA A 154 17.73 0.15 -12.27
CA ALA A 154 16.49 -0.59 -12.10
C ALA A 154 15.41 -0.05 -13.04
N SER A 155 14.66 -0.93 -13.69
CA SER A 155 13.59 -0.52 -14.62
C SER A 155 12.39 -1.45 -14.53
N SER A 156 11.19 -0.90 -14.65
CA SER A 156 9.98 -1.70 -14.86
C SER A 156 10.09 -2.33 -16.25
N ALA A 157 10.09 -3.66 -16.37
CA ALA A 157 10.01 -4.29 -17.67
C ALA A 157 8.78 -3.75 -18.43
N VAL A 158 9.00 -3.25 -19.65
CA VAL A 158 7.92 -3.16 -20.61
C VAL A 158 7.56 -4.60 -20.94
N SER A 159 6.37 -5.04 -20.52
CA SER A 159 5.82 -6.35 -20.85
C SER A 159 5.91 -6.58 -22.36
N GLY A 160 6.95 -7.31 -22.76
CA GLY A 160 7.23 -7.73 -24.12
C GLY A 160 7.42 -9.23 -24.13
N ASN A 161 6.42 -9.97 -23.64
CA ASN A 161 6.03 -11.29 -24.14
C ASN A 161 4.86 -11.86 -23.34
N GLY A 162 3.86 -12.35 -24.07
CA GLY A 162 2.62 -12.90 -23.56
C GLY A 162 2.82 -14.11 -22.64
N GLY A 163 2.35 -13.97 -21.41
CA GLY A 163 2.00 -15.07 -20.52
C GLY A 163 0.64 -14.73 -19.91
N ALA A 164 -0.40 -15.42 -20.35
CA ALA A 164 -1.75 -15.27 -19.81
C ALA A 164 -1.77 -15.63 -18.32
N GLY A 165 -2.20 -14.70 -17.45
CA GLY A 165 -2.53 -15.05 -16.06
C GLY A 165 -2.31 -13.98 -14.99
N GLY A 166 -1.70 -12.82 -15.29
CA GLY A 166 -1.50 -11.76 -14.30
C GLY A 166 -2.41 -10.57 -14.54
N ASN A 167 -3.58 -10.52 -13.89
CA ASN A 167 -4.41 -9.31 -13.83
C ASN A 167 -3.74 -8.28 -12.92
N SER A 168 -2.68 -7.65 -13.40
CA SER A 168 -2.03 -6.50 -12.78
C SER A 168 -2.56 -5.25 -13.47
N ASN A 169 -3.59 -4.66 -12.88
CA ASN A 169 -4.10 -3.32 -13.18
C ASN A 169 -3.10 -2.24 -12.69
N THR A 170 -1.83 -2.35 -13.10
CA THR A 170 -0.80 -1.36 -12.76
C THR A 170 -0.34 -0.68 -14.04
N SER A 171 -0.74 0.57 -14.19
CA SER A 171 -0.28 1.52 -15.20
C SER A 171 1.20 1.88 -14.95
N THR A 172 2.09 0.89 -15.05
CA THR A 172 3.51 0.98 -14.64
C THR A 172 4.45 0.88 -15.83
N SER A 173 4.10 1.51 -16.97
CA SER A 173 5.06 1.64 -18.06
C SER A 173 5.97 2.86 -17.81
N GLY A 174 7.21 2.62 -17.40
CA GLY A 174 8.29 3.61 -17.52
C GLY A 174 8.81 4.21 -16.21
N THR A 175 8.86 3.46 -15.11
CA THR A 175 9.66 3.88 -13.94
C THR A 175 11.07 3.31 -14.05
N THR A 176 12.06 4.19 -13.91
CA THR A 176 13.49 3.84 -13.91
C THR A 176 14.14 4.45 -12.67
N ILE A 177 15.06 3.71 -12.05
CA ILE A 177 15.87 4.17 -10.93
C ILE A 177 17.33 4.00 -11.32
N ASN A 178 18.08 5.10 -11.28
CA ASN A 178 19.53 5.10 -11.41
C ASN A 178 20.11 5.43 -10.05
N ALA A 179 20.94 4.55 -9.51
CA ALA A 179 21.50 4.69 -8.18
C ALA A 179 22.95 4.23 -8.12
N VAL A 180 23.64 4.68 -7.08
CA VAL A 180 25.00 4.25 -6.72
C VAL A 180 24.97 3.80 -5.27
N LEU A 181 25.43 2.58 -5.03
CA LEU A 181 25.66 2.02 -3.70
C LEU A 181 27.09 2.34 -3.26
N SER A 182 27.22 3.05 -2.13
CA SER A 182 28.50 3.33 -1.48
C SER A 182 28.44 2.87 -0.03
N GLY A 183 29.00 1.69 0.25
CA GLY A 183 28.91 1.06 1.57
C GLY A 183 27.46 0.73 1.94
N ALA A 184 26.93 1.39 2.96
CA ALA A 184 25.54 1.23 3.41
C ALA A 184 24.58 2.26 2.79
N ASN A 185 25.07 3.17 1.95
CA ASN A 185 24.31 4.30 1.45
C ASN A 185 23.91 4.07 -0.01
N LEU A 186 22.63 4.18 -0.30
CA LEU A 186 22.07 4.10 -1.64
C LEU A 186 21.59 5.49 -2.05
N THR A 187 22.27 6.09 -3.02
CA THR A 187 21.94 7.44 -3.51
C THR A 187 21.57 7.38 -4.98
N GLY A 188 20.59 8.17 -5.41
CA GLY A 188 20.13 8.05 -6.79
C GLY A 188 18.98 8.96 -7.15
N GLU A 189 18.35 8.66 -8.27
CA GLU A 189 17.20 9.37 -8.81
C GLU A 189 16.12 8.41 -9.32
N VAL A 190 14.89 8.87 -9.22
CA VAL A 190 13.72 8.20 -9.79
C VAL A 190 13.28 8.97 -11.02
N ILE A 191 13.13 8.28 -12.13
CA ILE A 191 12.69 8.82 -13.42
C ILE A 191 11.37 8.13 -13.78
N ARG A 192 10.39 8.91 -14.21
CA ARG A 192 9.12 8.42 -14.77
C ARG A 192 8.97 8.90 -16.21
N ALA A 193 7.90 8.48 -16.88
CA ALA A 193 7.58 8.91 -18.25
C ALA A 193 7.57 10.45 -18.42
N ALA A 194 7.17 11.20 -17.38
CA ALA A 194 7.14 12.67 -17.39
C ALA A 194 8.52 13.33 -17.12
N GLY A 195 9.58 12.54 -16.93
CA GLY A 195 10.93 13.00 -16.59
C GLY A 195 11.33 12.64 -15.15
N LYS A 196 12.39 13.28 -14.68
CA LYS A 196 12.93 13.06 -13.33
C LYS A 196 11.90 13.45 -12.27
N LEU A 197 11.54 12.49 -11.42
CA LEU A 197 10.62 12.68 -10.30
C LEU A 197 11.34 13.31 -9.11
N GLY A 198 12.55 12.84 -8.78
CA GLY A 198 13.28 13.30 -7.61
C GLY A 198 14.61 12.58 -7.40
N THR A 199 15.36 13.03 -6.40
CA THR A 199 16.62 12.41 -5.95
C THR A 199 16.48 11.90 -4.53
N PHE A 200 17.09 10.77 -4.20
CA PHE A 200 17.03 10.18 -2.86
C PHE A 200 18.42 9.88 -2.31
N SER A 201 18.48 9.78 -0.99
CA SER A 201 19.61 9.26 -0.23
C SER A 201 19.07 8.38 0.88
N LEU A 202 19.31 7.07 0.77
CA LEU A 202 18.79 6.06 1.68
C LEU A 202 19.95 5.36 2.39
N ASN A 203 19.71 4.91 3.61
CA ASN A 203 20.66 4.11 4.39
C ASN A 203 20.13 2.69 4.54
N LEU A 204 21.02 1.70 4.49
CA LEU A 204 20.69 0.31 4.78
C LEU A 204 20.15 0.20 6.21
N SER A 205 18.88 -0.17 6.34
CA SER A 205 18.19 -0.35 7.61
C SER A 205 18.13 -1.82 8.04
N SER A 206 18.07 -2.74 7.07
CA SER A 206 18.00 -4.18 7.33
C SER A 206 18.60 -4.99 6.17
N ARG A 207 19.12 -6.18 6.47
CA ARG A 207 19.50 -7.18 5.45
C ARG A 207 18.34 -8.10 5.07
N GLU A 208 17.23 -8.02 5.80
CA GLU A 208 16.00 -8.72 5.48
C GLU A 208 15.18 -7.90 4.48
N VAL A 209 14.58 -8.58 3.50
CA VAL A 209 13.71 -7.97 2.49
C VAL A 209 12.46 -8.81 2.36
N ILE A 210 11.31 -8.15 2.38
CA ILE A 210 10.04 -8.79 2.02
C ILE A 210 10.07 -9.00 0.50
N SER A 211 10.35 -10.23 0.08
CA SER A 211 10.57 -10.61 -1.32
C SER A 211 9.40 -11.34 -1.95
N SER A 212 8.47 -11.89 -1.15
CA SER A 212 7.32 -12.63 -1.68
C SER A 212 6.15 -11.69 -2.03
N SER A 213 5.49 -11.95 -3.16
CA SER A 213 4.31 -11.20 -3.59
C SER A 213 3.18 -11.27 -2.57
N SER A 214 2.98 -12.43 -1.94
CA SER A 214 1.97 -12.63 -0.90
C SER A 214 2.23 -11.78 0.36
N GLU A 215 3.48 -11.66 0.80
CA GLU A 215 3.81 -10.79 1.93
C GLU A 215 3.69 -9.31 1.56
N ALA A 216 4.04 -8.94 0.32
CA ALA A 216 3.88 -7.57 -0.16
C ALA A 216 2.40 -7.15 -0.23
N ASP A 217 1.51 -8.03 -0.71
CA ASP A 217 0.07 -7.79 -0.75
C ASP A 217 -0.53 -7.67 0.66
N ARG A 218 -0.09 -8.53 1.58
CA ARG A 218 -0.52 -8.47 2.98
C ARG A 218 -0.04 -7.19 3.67
N ASP A 219 1.22 -6.81 3.48
CA ASP A 219 1.77 -5.57 4.00
C ASP A 219 1.03 -4.35 3.43
N PHE A 220 0.75 -4.33 2.12
CA PHE A 220 -0.05 -3.29 1.48
C PHE A 220 -1.47 -3.21 2.09
N PHE A 221 -2.12 -4.35 2.28
CA PHE A 221 -3.42 -4.44 2.92
C PHE A 221 -3.40 -3.90 4.35
N ASP A 222 -2.45 -4.32 5.18
CA ASP A 222 -2.33 -3.91 6.58
C ASP A 222 -2.06 -2.39 6.69
N ARG A 223 -1.19 -1.85 5.83
CA ARG A 223 -0.92 -0.40 5.75
C ARG A 223 -2.18 0.39 5.35
N THR A 224 -2.86 -0.05 4.31
CA THR A 224 -4.11 0.57 3.84
C THR A 224 -5.18 0.56 4.94
N LEU A 225 -5.34 -0.58 5.60
CA LEU A 225 -6.31 -0.75 6.67
C LEU A 225 -6.00 0.16 7.87
N ASN A 226 -4.72 0.30 8.24
CA ASN A 226 -4.30 1.17 9.33
C ASN A 226 -4.53 2.66 9.01
N LEU A 227 -4.21 3.09 7.77
CA LEU A 227 -4.56 4.43 7.31
C LEU A 227 -6.07 4.69 7.45
N TYR A 228 -6.88 3.78 6.92
CA TYR A 228 -8.34 3.91 6.97
C TYR A 228 -8.88 3.91 8.40
N LYS A 229 -8.31 3.09 9.30
CA LYS A 229 -8.66 3.10 10.73
C LYS A 229 -8.35 4.44 11.40
N ASN A 230 -7.26 5.11 11.01
CA ASN A 230 -6.88 6.40 11.59
C ASN A 230 -7.92 7.48 11.30
N ILE A 231 -8.49 7.50 10.10
CA ILE A 231 -9.53 8.48 9.71
C ILE A 231 -10.97 8.03 10.00
N SER A 232 -11.19 6.73 10.25
CA SER A 232 -12.51 6.18 10.59
C SER A 232 -13.08 6.74 11.88
N GLY A 233 -14.36 7.10 11.91
CA GLY A 233 -14.99 7.65 13.10
C GLY A 233 -16.39 8.16 12.81
N VAL A 234 -16.99 8.77 13.84
CA VAL A 234 -18.27 9.46 13.71
C VAL A 234 -17.99 10.93 13.45
N TYR A 235 -18.53 11.46 12.38
CA TYR A 235 -18.45 12.85 11.98
C TYR A 235 -19.85 13.46 12.06
N THR A 236 -19.97 14.59 12.74
CA THR A 236 -21.25 15.31 12.86
C THR A 236 -21.09 16.77 12.48
N GLY A 237 -22.14 17.35 11.93
CA GLY A 237 -22.13 18.75 11.56
C GLY A 237 -23.36 19.13 10.75
N THR A 238 -23.23 20.13 9.89
CA THR A 238 -24.36 20.77 9.22
C THR A 238 -24.09 20.97 7.73
N VAL A 239 -25.16 20.85 6.94
CA VAL A 239 -25.19 21.31 5.55
C VAL A 239 -25.82 22.70 5.51
N THR A 240 -25.10 23.65 4.93
CA THR A 240 -25.54 25.03 4.71
C THR A 240 -25.93 25.20 3.23
N PRO A 241 -27.21 25.40 2.91
CA PRO A 241 -27.66 25.62 1.54
C PRO A 241 -27.01 26.83 0.87
N PRO A 242 -26.95 26.89 -0.47
CA PRO A 242 -26.42 28.05 -1.19
C PRO A 242 -27.18 29.33 -0.84
N GLU A 243 -26.50 30.48 -0.95
CA GLU A 243 -27.12 31.79 -0.76
C GLU A 243 -28.32 31.96 -1.69
N GLY A 244 -29.42 32.52 -1.15
CA GLY A 244 -30.68 32.69 -1.88
C GLY A 244 -31.60 31.46 -1.89
N SER A 245 -31.18 30.32 -1.36
CA SER A 245 -32.06 29.15 -1.15
C SER A 245 -33.05 29.38 -0.01
N THR A 246 -34.29 28.90 -0.16
CA THR A 246 -35.28 28.86 0.93
C THR A 246 -35.09 27.67 1.88
N ALA A 247 -34.18 26.75 1.54
CA ALA A 247 -33.88 25.60 2.40
C ALA A 247 -33.18 26.08 3.68
N LYS A 248 -33.57 25.51 4.83
CA LYS A 248 -32.88 25.75 6.09
C LYS A 248 -31.65 24.84 6.20
N PRO A 249 -30.57 25.28 6.87
CA PRO A 249 -29.49 24.39 7.25
C PRO A 249 -30.00 23.18 8.02
N PHE A 250 -29.40 22.02 7.77
CA PHE A 250 -29.82 20.77 8.41
C PHE A 250 -28.62 19.97 8.92
N PRO A 251 -28.75 19.28 10.05
CA PRO A 251 -27.69 18.44 10.59
C PRO A 251 -27.50 17.16 9.78
N ILE A 252 -26.25 16.69 9.72
CA ILE A 252 -25.92 15.37 9.18
C ILE A 252 -24.92 14.66 10.10
N LYS A 253 -24.95 13.33 10.04
CA LYS A 253 -24.00 12.44 10.70
C LYS A 253 -23.42 11.49 9.66
N ILE A 254 -22.11 11.28 9.69
CA ILE A 254 -21.42 10.32 8.85
C ILE A 254 -20.62 9.37 9.74
N VAL A 255 -20.89 8.08 9.63
CA VAL A 255 -20.09 7.04 10.27
C VAL A 255 -19.13 6.47 9.22
N LEU A 256 -17.87 6.89 9.29
CA LEU A 256 -16.81 6.41 8.40
C LEU A 256 -16.14 5.18 9.01
N SER A 257 -16.07 4.09 8.26
CA SER A 257 -15.58 2.80 8.73
C SER A 257 -14.61 2.16 7.74
N ALA A 258 -13.46 1.72 8.24
CA ALA A 258 -12.54 0.84 7.54
C ALA A 258 -13.10 -0.60 7.58
N VAL A 259 -13.31 -1.19 6.40
CA VAL A 259 -13.84 -2.54 6.24
C VAL A 259 -12.89 -3.39 5.40
N GLN A 260 -13.00 -4.70 5.56
CA GLN A 260 -12.33 -5.68 4.72
C GLN A 260 -13.36 -6.20 3.72
N ILE A 261 -13.03 -6.13 2.43
CA ILE A 261 -13.87 -6.63 1.35
C ILE A 261 -13.11 -7.78 0.68
N SER A 262 -13.80 -8.88 0.42
CA SER A 262 -13.28 -9.96 -0.42
C SER A 262 -13.79 -9.71 -1.85
N GLU A 263 -12.88 -9.50 -2.78
CA GLU A 263 -13.17 -9.33 -4.20
C GLU A 263 -12.30 -10.34 -4.97
N ASP A 264 -12.95 -11.24 -5.72
CA ASP A 264 -12.29 -12.32 -6.49
C ASP A 264 -11.35 -13.21 -5.64
N GLY A 265 -11.70 -13.43 -4.37
CA GLY A 265 -10.91 -14.24 -3.43
C GLY A 265 -9.74 -13.49 -2.79
N ASN A 266 -9.50 -12.22 -3.14
CA ASN A 266 -8.46 -11.38 -2.56
C ASN A 266 -9.06 -10.42 -1.53
N LEU A 267 -8.42 -10.33 -0.36
CA LEU A 267 -8.80 -9.37 0.68
C LEU A 267 -8.27 -7.99 0.35
N ARG A 268 -9.16 -6.99 0.38
CA ARG A 268 -8.85 -5.58 0.16
C ARG A 268 -9.41 -4.74 1.31
N ALA A 269 -8.63 -3.76 1.76
CA ALA A 269 -9.12 -2.76 2.69
C ALA A 269 -9.90 -1.69 1.91
N ALA A 270 -11.05 -1.28 2.44
CA ALA A 270 -11.89 -0.25 1.84
C ALA A 270 -12.46 0.68 2.92
N LEU A 271 -12.83 1.89 2.54
CA LEU A 271 -13.63 2.78 3.37
C LEU A 271 -15.09 2.74 2.93
N LYS A 272 -15.98 2.69 3.92
CA LYS A 272 -17.42 2.85 3.75
C LYS A 272 -17.91 3.94 4.67
N ALA A 273 -18.89 4.70 4.22
CA ALA A 273 -19.58 5.68 5.03
C ALA A 273 -21.06 5.31 5.16
N ASN A 274 -21.62 5.52 6.35
CA ASN A 274 -23.06 5.57 6.53
C ASN A 274 -23.45 7.02 6.84
N TYR A 275 -24.18 7.63 5.92
CA TYR A 275 -24.74 8.96 6.06
C TYR A 275 -26.10 8.89 6.75
N THR A 276 -26.37 9.79 7.67
CA THR A 276 -27.65 9.91 8.36
C THR A 276 -28.10 11.36 8.51
N ARG A 277 -29.39 11.64 8.29
CA ARG A 277 -30.06 12.88 8.68
C ARG A 277 -30.85 12.70 9.98
N PRO A 278 -30.29 13.09 11.14
CA PRO A 278 -30.95 12.86 12.43
C PRO A 278 -32.25 13.67 12.59
N ASP A 279 -32.43 14.75 11.84
CA ASP A 279 -33.62 15.60 11.86
C ASP A 279 -34.75 15.11 10.94
N PHE A 280 -34.50 14.10 10.10
CA PHE A 280 -35.42 13.67 9.05
C PHE A 280 -35.73 12.17 9.17
N ILE A 281 -36.55 11.78 10.14
CA ILE A 281 -36.83 10.35 10.45
C ILE A 281 -37.91 9.74 9.53
N ALA A 282 -38.68 10.58 8.83
CA ALA A 282 -39.89 10.17 8.12
C ALA A 282 -39.66 9.22 6.93
N ASP A 283 -38.48 9.24 6.29
CA ASP A 283 -38.14 8.37 5.16
C ASP A 283 -36.72 7.78 5.30
N PRO A 284 -36.59 6.49 5.66
CA PRO A 284 -35.30 5.79 5.81
C PRO A 284 -34.43 5.81 4.54
N THR A 285 -35.04 5.86 3.35
CA THR A 285 -34.30 5.81 2.08
C THR A 285 -33.62 7.14 1.72
N ILE A 286 -34.04 8.22 2.38
CA ILE A 286 -33.47 9.56 2.26
C ILE A 286 -32.63 9.89 3.50
N SER A 287 -33.07 9.43 4.66
CA SER A 287 -32.48 9.72 5.94
C SER A 287 -31.26 8.88 6.27
N GLU A 288 -31.07 7.72 5.63
CA GLU A 288 -29.91 6.86 5.78
C GLU A 288 -29.37 6.40 4.42
N ARG A 289 -28.05 6.48 4.22
CA ARG A 289 -27.40 6.04 2.97
C ARG A 289 -26.04 5.40 3.22
N PHE A 290 -25.84 4.23 2.63
CA PHE A 290 -24.52 3.63 2.50
C PHE A 290 -23.77 4.26 1.31
N MET A 291 -22.52 4.63 1.55
CA MET A 291 -21.67 5.31 0.58
C MET A 291 -20.34 4.57 0.44
N ASP A 292 -19.89 4.48 -0.81
CA ASP A 292 -18.50 4.14 -1.13
C ASP A 292 -17.64 5.36 -0.90
N VAL A 293 -16.43 5.16 -0.36
CA VAL A 293 -15.53 6.25 -0.01
C VAL A 293 -14.21 6.07 -0.73
N TYR A 294 -13.78 7.11 -1.44
CA TYR A 294 -12.49 7.21 -2.09
C TYR A 294 -11.64 8.28 -1.38
N TYR A 295 -10.48 7.86 -0.89
CA TYR A 295 -9.56 8.73 -0.14
C TYR A 295 -8.30 9.01 -0.96
N ARG A 296 -8.07 10.30 -1.25
CA ARG A 296 -7.01 10.80 -2.10
C ARG A 296 -5.93 11.48 -1.27
N LEU A 297 -4.80 10.78 -1.12
CA LEU A 297 -3.59 11.30 -0.49
C LEU A 297 -2.68 12.09 -1.44
N ASP A 298 -2.99 12.09 -2.74
CA ASP A 298 -2.22 12.82 -3.76
C ASP A 298 -2.56 14.32 -3.80
N THR A 299 -3.47 14.78 -2.94
CA THR A 299 -3.83 16.19 -2.76
C THR A 299 -3.41 16.66 -1.37
N THR A 300 -3.09 17.95 -1.24
CA THR A 300 -2.81 18.57 0.06
C THR A 300 -3.73 19.80 0.20
N PRO A 301 -4.70 19.77 1.12
CA PRO A 301 -5.03 18.68 2.04
C PRO A 301 -5.62 17.43 1.34
N ALA A 302 -5.67 16.32 2.05
CA ALA A 302 -6.16 15.06 1.50
C ALA A 302 -7.67 15.15 1.20
N GLN A 303 -8.10 14.62 0.06
CA GLN A 303 -9.50 14.69 -0.37
C GLN A 303 -10.24 13.40 -0.06
N LEU A 304 -11.50 13.52 0.37
CA LEU A 304 -12.37 12.40 0.67
C LEU A 304 -13.69 12.58 -0.11
N ILE A 305 -13.95 11.61 -1.00
CA ILE A 305 -15.10 11.57 -1.89
C ILE A 305 -15.99 10.43 -1.44
N MET A 306 -17.22 10.74 -1.07
CA MET A 306 -18.22 9.76 -0.64
C MET A 306 -19.34 9.75 -1.67
N SER A 307 -19.69 8.60 -2.22
CA SER A 307 -20.77 8.47 -3.21
C SER A 307 -21.73 7.35 -2.82
N SER A 308 -23.04 7.63 -2.80
CA SER A 308 -24.05 6.57 -2.72
C SER A 308 -24.17 5.86 -4.06
N LYS A 309 -24.36 4.54 -4.03
CA LYS A 309 -24.85 3.82 -5.22
C LYS A 309 -26.34 4.14 -5.38
N GLY A 310 -26.75 4.53 -6.59
CA GLY A 310 -28.18 4.72 -6.90
C GLY A 310 -28.97 3.44 -6.59
N GLY A 311 -30.07 3.56 -5.85
CA GLY A 311 -30.92 2.44 -5.47
C GLY A 311 -31.88 2.01 -6.58
N THR A 312 -31.99 0.68 -6.74
CA THR A 312 -32.89 -0.15 -7.58
C THR A 312 -32.96 0.10 -9.10
N PRO A 313 -33.01 -0.97 -9.92
CA PRO A 313 -32.96 -0.90 -11.38
C PRO A 313 -34.18 -0.22 -12.04
N GLN A 314 -35.22 0.14 -11.28
CA GLN A 314 -36.43 0.74 -11.83
C GLN A 314 -36.33 2.24 -12.05
N ILE A 315 -35.41 2.95 -11.39
CA ILE A 315 -35.08 4.34 -11.74
C ILE A 315 -33.58 4.56 -11.52
N PRO A 316 -32.75 4.40 -12.58
CA PRO A 316 -31.35 4.81 -12.55
C PRO A 316 -31.23 6.24 -11.99
N ASP A 317 -30.27 6.47 -11.09
CA ASP A 317 -29.90 7.78 -10.54
C ASP A 317 -30.91 8.50 -9.60
N ALA A 318 -32.04 7.88 -9.23
CA ALA A 318 -33.05 8.53 -8.40
C ALA A 318 -32.58 8.95 -6.99
N TYR A 319 -31.47 8.37 -6.51
CA TYR A 319 -30.99 8.50 -5.14
C TYR A 319 -29.47 8.70 -5.04
N PHE A 320 -28.85 9.18 -6.14
CA PHE A 320 -27.43 9.49 -6.16
C PHE A 320 -27.14 10.72 -5.29
N MET A 321 -26.13 10.58 -4.44
CA MET A 321 -25.64 11.60 -3.53
C MET A 321 -24.13 11.48 -3.47
N THR A 322 -23.44 12.61 -3.63
CA THR A 322 -21.99 12.69 -3.48
C THR A 322 -21.64 13.78 -2.49
N ILE A 323 -20.66 13.51 -1.63
CA ILE A 323 -20.04 14.50 -0.77
C ILE A 323 -18.55 14.51 -1.12
N THR A 324 -18.05 15.64 -1.62
CA THR A 324 -16.64 15.79 -2.02
C THR A 324 -16.03 16.91 -1.22
N GLY A 325 -14.86 16.66 -0.63
CA GLY A 325 -14.27 17.63 0.27
C GLY A 325 -12.87 17.24 0.73
N GLU A 326 -12.35 18.04 1.63
CA GLU A 326 -11.02 17.95 2.19
C GLU A 326 -11.11 17.50 3.65
N LEU A 327 -10.22 16.59 4.03
CA LEU A 327 -10.07 16.13 5.40
C LEU A 327 -8.84 16.80 6.00
N ASP A 328 -9.09 17.69 6.96
CA ASP A 328 -8.06 18.18 7.86
C ASP A 328 -7.89 17.18 9.01
N GLU A 329 -6.91 16.29 8.86
CA GLU A 329 -6.60 15.28 9.87
C GLU A 329 -6.17 15.90 11.20
N THR A 330 -5.52 17.07 11.18
CA THR A 330 -4.98 17.75 12.37
C THR A 330 -6.09 18.29 13.24
N ASN A 331 -7.08 18.95 12.61
CA ASN A 331 -8.23 19.52 13.30
C ASN A 331 -9.42 18.55 13.39
N HIS A 332 -9.27 17.34 12.84
CA HIS A 332 -10.33 16.34 12.73
C HIS A 332 -11.61 16.91 12.09
N ARG A 333 -11.44 17.74 11.07
CA ARG A 333 -12.50 18.48 10.39
C ARG A 333 -12.57 18.03 8.94
N TYR A 334 -13.79 17.80 8.46
CA TYR A 334 -14.05 17.56 7.04
C TYR A 334 -14.90 18.70 6.50
N GLU A 335 -14.48 19.25 5.37
CA GLU A 335 -15.15 20.38 4.73
C GLU A 335 -15.33 20.09 3.24
N GLY A 336 -16.53 20.27 2.72
CA GLY A 336 -16.81 19.88 1.35
C GLY A 336 -18.21 20.25 0.89
N ASP A 337 -18.60 19.70 -0.25
CA ASP A 337 -19.86 20.02 -0.90
C ASP A 337 -20.72 18.79 -1.04
N LEU A 338 -22.01 18.93 -0.68
CA LEU A 338 -23.04 17.92 -0.89
C LEU A 338 -23.76 18.20 -2.21
N VAL A 339 -23.76 17.21 -3.09
CA VAL A 339 -24.44 17.22 -4.38
C VAL A 339 -25.39 16.03 -4.44
N ASP A 340 -26.63 16.26 -4.85
CA ASP A 340 -27.59 15.20 -5.18
C ASP A 340 -27.96 15.29 -6.67
N ARG A 341 -28.88 14.43 -7.12
CA ARG A 341 -29.34 14.43 -8.53
C ARG A 341 -29.91 15.77 -9.02
N ARG A 342 -30.37 16.65 -8.12
CA ARG A 342 -30.92 17.98 -8.43
C ARG A 342 -29.82 19.05 -8.50
N GLY A 343 -28.59 18.69 -8.16
CA GLY A 343 -27.43 19.56 -8.18
C GLY A 343 -26.89 19.85 -6.79
N PHE A 344 -26.26 21.01 -6.65
CA PHE A 344 -25.65 21.45 -5.39
C PHE A 344 -26.72 21.62 -4.29
N VAL A 345 -26.56 20.88 -3.21
CA VAL A 345 -27.47 20.94 -2.05
C VAL A 345 -26.98 21.97 -1.04
N GLY A 346 -25.66 22.00 -0.81
CA GLY A 346 -25.06 22.91 0.15
C GLY A 346 -23.66 22.51 0.55
N HIS A 347 -23.03 23.43 1.27
CA HIS A 347 -21.70 23.27 1.83
C HIS A 347 -21.77 22.51 3.16
N VAL A 348 -20.84 21.58 3.38
CA VAL A 348 -20.80 20.64 4.48
C VAL A 348 -19.59 20.91 5.35
N VAL A 349 -19.82 21.09 6.65
CA VAL A 349 -18.74 21.15 7.65
C VAL A 349 -19.02 20.11 8.72
N LEU A 350 -18.09 19.17 8.90
CA LEU A 350 -18.18 18.10 9.88
C LEU A 350 -16.98 18.10 10.81
N THR A 351 -17.23 17.74 12.07
CA THR A 351 -16.18 17.51 13.07
C THR A 351 -16.25 16.06 13.53
N ARG A 352 -15.10 15.40 13.64
CA ARG A 352 -15.01 14.05 14.20
C ARG A 352 -15.27 14.09 15.70
N GLU A 353 -16.18 13.24 16.16
CA GLU A 353 -16.40 13.02 17.58
C GLU A 353 -15.12 12.43 18.20
N LYS A 354 -14.69 12.99 19.34
CA LYS A 354 -13.58 12.41 20.11
C LYS A 354 -13.95 10.98 20.47
N LYS A 355 -13.01 10.06 20.24
CA LYS A 355 -13.16 8.66 20.63
C LYS A 355 -13.30 8.62 22.15
N THR A 356 -14.53 8.55 22.66
CA THR A 356 -14.76 8.33 24.09
C THR A 356 -14.15 6.97 24.39
N ALA A 357 -13.05 6.95 25.13
CA ALA A 357 -12.46 5.71 25.61
C ALA A 357 -13.54 5.01 26.44
N VAL A 358 -14.12 3.95 25.90
CA VAL A 358 -14.95 3.03 26.67
C VAL A 358 -13.99 2.41 27.68
N GLN A 359 -14.10 2.83 28.95
CA GLN A 359 -13.34 2.31 30.08
C GLN A 359 -13.80 0.91 30.46
#